data_AF-A0A0N9IAL9-F1
#
_entry.id   AF-A0A0N9IAL9-F1
#
_cell.length_a   1.000
_cell.length_b   1.000
_cell.length_c   1.000
_cell.angle_alpha   90.00
_cell.angle_beta   90.00
_cell.angle_gamma   90.00
#
_symmetry.space_group_name_H-M   'P 1'
#
loop_
_entity.id
_entity.type
_entity.pdbx_description
1 polymer ?
#
loop_
_entity_poly.entity_id
_entity_poly.type
_entity_poly.pdbx_seq_one_letter_code
_entity_poly.pdbx_strand_id
1 'polypeptide(L)'
;MEVGSVADSDHSWSWATSRYLWDSRQAPTLRVRCGGGERAPYFNTDGTLAALPTADPGHSDPAARTEWLTVLQERGEFGEVFAAAGLRVEKQVAQHPRWPQSSEWDSLGLLRTWPFVFTTFADEVRRLAAWDGREVFSFPSGYYGRPNLVDVSSGVPVLRRANGQETGQAAKLPHSISCRLPDLDLVRAGLLKAHELHPLVRESLFPDLPAAETQPRYEITPVRVRCRGEWHVVEPRDGVLSGPHAEQEHRREQALQALGGAASGCYVVRTAWANGGKLPKQLRALRKEIFGRARHGDTGGLIELLDAGIDVRVRDSGKRGLLHYIHLLDHDLLLRRLLDMGLDLEAVDHAQRTPLYTAVSDGGSAAVVRALLEAGARPDVMDEHKISLAQRLERNARGDLRFLFG
;
A
#
# COMPACT_ATOMS: atom_id res chain seq x y z
N MET A 1 6.07 7.23 7.58
CA MET A 1 6.86 6.43 6.62
C MET A 1 6.81 7.13 5.28
N GLU A 2 7.94 7.69 4.84
CA GLU A 2 8.06 8.21 3.48
C GLU A 2 7.97 7.04 2.51
N VAL A 3 6.96 7.04 1.65
CA VAL A 3 6.93 6.16 0.47
C VAL A 3 8.01 6.71 -0.47
N GLY A 4 9.26 6.32 -0.21
CA GLY A 4 10.38 6.63 -1.08
C GLY A 4 10.21 5.85 -2.39
N SER A 5 10.40 6.52 -3.52
CA SER A 5 10.65 5.83 -4.78
C SER A 5 12.00 5.15 -4.65
N VAL A 6 11.99 3.89 -4.24
CA VAL A 6 13.18 3.05 -4.22
C VAL A 6 13.42 2.60 -5.65
N ALA A 7 14.49 3.14 -6.24
CA ALA A 7 15.12 2.57 -7.41
C ALA A 7 15.48 1.11 -7.15
N ASP A 8 15.33 0.27 -8.17
CA ASP A 8 15.71 -1.13 -8.22
C ASP A 8 17.00 -1.41 -7.44
N SER A 9 16.89 -2.13 -6.33
CA SER A 9 17.71 -3.31 -6.04
C SER A 9 17.26 -3.94 -4.72
N ASP A 10 16.96 -5.22 -4.83
CA ASP A 10 16.78 -6.21 -3.76
C ASP A 10 15.55 -6.10 -2.84
N HIS A 11 14.69 -7.13 -3.00
CA HIS A 11 13.52 -7.47 -2.19
C HIS A 11 12.27 -6.61 -2.45
N SER A 12 11.63 -6.86 -3.60
CA SER A 12 10.30 -6.37 -3.93
C SER A 12 9.23 -6.97 -3.00
N TRP A 13 9.14 -6.45 -1.78
CA TRP A 13 7.88 -6.42 -1.06
C TRP A 13 6.93 -5.59 -1.90
N SER A 14 6.17 -6.25 -2.76
CA SER A 14 5.14 -5.56 -3.53
C SER A 14 4.09 -5.08 -2.54
N TRP A 15 4.19 -3.82 -2.13
CA TRP A 15 3.17 -3.13 -1.33
C TRP A 15 1.76 -3.35 -1.91
N ALA A 16 1.66 -3.67 -3.20
CA ALA A 16 0.43 -4.08 -3.88
C ALA A 16 -0.30 -5.26 -3.20
N THR A 17 0.40 -6.26 -2.65
CA THR A 17 -0.24 -7.42 -1.98
C THR A 17 -0.70 -7.10 -0.56
N SER A 18 -0.18 -6.02 0.03
CA SER A 18 -0.54 -5.54 1.37
C SER A 18 -1.36 -4.24 1.34
N ARG A 19 -2.03 -3.92 0.21
CA ARG A 19 -2.84 -2.70 0.05
C ARG A 19 -3.89 -2.51 1.13
N TYR A 20 -4.47 -3.60 1.64
CA TYR A 20 -5.47 -3.53 2.72
C TYR A 20 -4.95 -2.88 4.02
N LEU A 21 -3.63 -2.71 4.17
CA LEU A 21 -3.02 -2.01 5.32
C LEU A 21 -2.82 -0.50 5.11
N TRP A 22 -2.90 0.01 3.88
CA TRP A 22 -2.50 1.40 3.59
C TRP A 22 -3.32 2.11 2.50
N ASP A 23 -4.07 1.37 1.70
CA ASP A 23 -5.00 1.85 0.68
C ASP A 23 -6.41 1.88 1.30
N SER A 24 -6.96 3.08 1.49
CA SER A 24 -8.27 3.32 2.09
C SER A 24 -9.40 2.58 1.37
N ARG A 25 -9.28 2.32 0.07
CA ARG A 25 -10.28 1.57 -0.71
C ARG A 25 -10.29 0.08 -0.39
N GLN A 26 -9.18 -0.41 0.18
CA GLN A 26 -9.01 -1.80 0.60
C GLN A 26 -9.19 -1.97 2.11
N ALA A 27 -9.20 -0.87 2.88
CA ALA A 27 -9.42 -0.90 4.32
C ALA A 27 -10.68 -1.67 4.75
N PRO A 28 -11.84 -1.61 4.04
CA PRO A 28 -13.01 -2.40 4.42
C PRO A 28 -12.79 -3.92 4.41
N THR A 29 -11.77 -4.40 3.70
CA THR A 29 -11.43 -5.84 3.64
C THR A 29 -10.61 -6.31 4.85
N LEU A 30 -10.12 -5.39 5.69
CA LEU A 30 -9.21 -5.68 6.79
C LEU A 30 -9.78 -6.73 7.76
N ARG A 31 -11.07 -6.63 8.08
CA ARG A 31 -11.79 -7.60 8.93
C ARG A 31 -11.71 -9.03 8.40
N VAL A 32 -11.88 -9.23 7.10
CA VAL A 32 -11.76 -10.57 6.49
C VAL A 32 -10.30 -11.02 6.47
N ARG A 33 -9.38 -10.10 6.17
CA ARG A 33 -7.94 -10.39 6.08
C ARG A 33 -7.32 -10.83 7.41
N CYS A 34 -7.85 -10.33 8.54
CA CYS A 34 -7.42 -10.75 9.86
C CYS A 34 -8.12 -12.02 10.39
N GLY A 35 -8.88 -12.74 9.55
CA GLY A 35 -9.58 -13.97 9.91
C GLY A 35 -10.99 -13.77 10.44
N GLY A 36 -11.57 -12.57 10.27
CA GLY A 36 -12.95 -12.28 10.60
C GLY A 36 -13.94 -12.55 9.46
N GLY A 37 -15.20 -12.23 9.72
CA GLY A 37 -16.31 -12.31 8.78
C GLY A 37 -17.24 -11.12 8.99
N GLU A 38 -18.43 -11.37 9.55
CA GLU A 38 -19.33 -10.30 10.00
C GLU A 38 -18.71 -9.46 11.12
N ARG A 39 -17.91 -10.09 11.98
CA ARG A 39 -17.16 -9.47 13.08
C ARG A 39 -15.66 -9.76 12.98
N ALA A 40 -14.85 -8.93 13.62
CA ALA A 40 -13.43 -9.22 13.80
C ALA A 40 -13.24 -10.34 14.84
N PRO A 41 -12.17 -11.15 14.76
CA PRO A 41 -11.87 -12.13 15.81
C PRO A 41 -11.76 -11.46 17.19
N TYR A 42 -12.28 -12.13 18.22
CA TYR A 42 -12.38 -11.73 19.62
C TYR A 42 -13.40 -10.66 19.96
N PHE A 43 -14.05 -10.04 18.99
CA PHE A 43 -14.92 -8.90 19.25
C PHE A 43 -16.27 -9.03 18.56
N ASN A 44 -17.28 -8.42 19.16
CA ASN A 44 -18.52 -8.05 18.51
C ASN A 44 -18.31 -6.77 17.67
N THR A 45 -19.28 -6.45 16.82
CA THR A 45 -19.25 -5.29 15.91
C THR A 45 -19.23 -3.94 16.63
N ASP A 46 -19.61 -3.90 17.91
CA ASP A 46 -19.56 -2.73 18.80
C ASP A 46 -18.21 -2.59 19.56
N GLY A 47 -17.27 -3.50 19.35
CA GLY A 47 -15.95 -3.51 20.01
C GLY A 47 -15.92 -4.17 21.39
N THR A 48 -17.02 -4.75 21.87
CA THR A 48 -17.02 -5.59 23.07
C THR A 48 -16.44 -6.98 22.80
N LEU A 49 -15.93 -7.66 23.83
CA LEU A 49 -15.37 -9.01 23.67
C LEU A 49 -16.46 -10.04 23.34
N ALA A 50 -16.20 -10.88 22.34
CA ALA A 50 -17.03 -12.03 22.01
C ALA A 50 -16.72 -13.23 22.93
N ALA A 51 -17.69 -14.11 23.12
CA ALA A 51 -17.48 -15.36 23.84
C ALA A 51 -16.61 -16.32 23.00
N LEU A 52 -15.61 -16.94 23.64
CA LEU A 52 -14.73 -17.89 22.95
C LEU A 52 -15.43 -19.22 22.68
N PRO A 53 -15.24 -19.82 21.49
CA PRO A 53 -15.79 -21.12 21.16
C PRO A 53 -15.14 -22.24 21.98
N THR A 54 -15.94 -23.24 22.36
CA THR A 54 -15.49 -24.43 23.11
C THR A 54 -15.32 -25.67 22.23
N ALA A 55 -15.77 -25.62 20.97
CA ALA A 55 -15.67 -26.66 19.95
C ALA A 55 -15.47 -26.03 18.57
N ASP A 56 -15.15 -26.83 17.54
CA ASP A 56 -14.99 -26.34 16.16
C ASP A 56 -16.28 -25.67 15.66
N PRO A 57 -16.28 -24.35 15.38
CA PRO A 57 -17.45 -23.61 14.92
C PRO A 57 -17.74 -23.82 13.43
N GLY A 58 -16.95 -24.62 12.73
CA GLY A 58 -17.06 -24.85 11.29
C GLY A 58 -16.51 -23.69 10.47
N HIS A 59 -16.93 -23.60 9.20
CA HIS A 59 -16.45 -22.59 8.24
C HIS A 59 -17.41 -21.39 8.07
N SER A 60 -18.63 -21.47 8.61
CA SER A 60 -19.64 -20.42 8.50
C SER A 60 -19.37 -19.20 9.39
N ASP A 61 -18.58 -19.37 10.47
CA ASP A 61 -18.11 -18.28 11.31
C ASP A 61 -16.57 -18.23 11.32
N PRO A 62 -15.96 -17.47 10.39
CA PRO A 62 -14.51 -17.34 10.32
C PRO A 62 -13.89 -16.73 11.57
N ALA A 63 -14.60 -15.79 12.23
CA ALA A 63 -14.11 -15.11 13.42
C ALA A 63 -14.00 -16.09 14.59
N ALA A 64 -15.07 -16.86 14.85
CA ALA A 64 -15.03 -17.93 15.84
C ALA A 64 -14.00 -18.99 15.47
N ARG A 65 -13.86 -19.36 14.19
CA ARG A 65 -12.83 -20.33 13.78
C ARG A 65 -11.42 -19.84 14.09
N THR A 66 -11.14 -18.55 13.86
CA THR A 66 -9.85 -17.92 14.20
C THR A 66 -9.58 -17.94 15.70
N GLU A 67 -10.60 -17.66 16.51
CA GLU A 67 -10.52 -17.73 17.98
C GLU A 67 -10.24 -19.17 18.45
N TRP A 68 -11.00 -20.14 17.93
CA TRP A 68 -10.86 -21.55 18.28
C TRP A 68 -9.45 -22.09 17.95
N LEU A 69 -8.94 -21.82 16.74
CA LEU A 69 -7.58 -22.21 16.35
C LEU A 69 -6.51 -21.56 17.24
N THR A 70 -6.72 -20.32 17.67
CA THR A 70 -5.82 -19.67 18.62
C THR A 70 -5.88 -20.31 20.01
N VAL A 71 -7.07 -20.68 20.50
CA VAL A 71 -7.20 -21.40 21.77
C VAL A 71 -6.49 -22.75 21.72
N LEU A 72 -6.63 -23.51 20.63
CA LEU A 72 -5.89 -24.75 20.43
C LEU A 72 -4.38 -24.52 20.39
N GLN A 73 -3.92 -23.44 19.74
CA GLN A 73 -2.51 -23.04 19.72
C GLN A 73 -1.99 -22.75 21.15
N GLU A 74 -2.75 -21.98 21.94
CA GLU A 74 -2.42 -21.64 23.34
C GLU A 74 -2.36 -22.88 24.24
N ARG A 75 -3.18 -23.91 23.96
CA ARG A 75 -3.16 -25.22 24.65
C ARG A 75 -2.06 -26.16 24.17
N GLY A 76 -1.43 -25.86 23.05
CA GLY A 76 -0.39 -26.70 22.46
C GLY A 76 -0.90 -27.83 21.55
N GLU A 77 -2.16 -27.79 21.14
CA GLU A 77 -2.83 -28.82 20.33
C GLU A 77 -2.53 -28.65 18.82
N PHE A 78 -1.26 -28.52 18.46
CA PHE A 78 -0.84 -28.08 17.12
C PHE A 78 -1.24 -29.01 15.96
N GLY A 79 -1.31 -30.32 16.21
CA GLY A 79 -1.77 -31.28 15.21
C GLY A 79 -3.18 -30.95 14.71
N GLU A 80 -4.06 -30.56 15.64
CA GLU A 80 -5.43 -30.14 15.35
C GLU A 80 -5.46 -28.76 14.69
N VAL A 81 -4.65 -27.81 15.17
CA VAL A 81 -4.54 -26.46 14.58
C VAL A 81 -4.18 -26.55 13.09
N PHE A 82 -3.11 -27.27 12.75
CA PHE A 82 -2.65 -27.36 11.36
C PHE A 82 -3.65 -28.11 10.49
N ALA A 83 -4.21 -29.23 10.99
CA ALA A 83 -5.22 -30.00 10.26
C ALA A 83 -6.46 -29.14 9.95
N ALA A 84 -6.99 -28.43 10.95
CA ALA A 84 -8.17 -27.60 10.79
C ALA A 84 -7.90 -26.31 9.99
N ALA A 85 -6.66 -25.84 9.94
CA ALA A 85 -6.22 -24.74 9.07
C ALA A 85 -5.98 -25.20 7.61
N GLY A 86 -6.06 -26.50 7.32
CA GLY A 86 -5.75 -27.05 6.00
C GLY A 86 -4.26 -26.95 5.64
N LEU A 87 -3.38 -27.04 6.65
CA LEU A 87 -1.93 -26.95 6.51
C LEU A 87 -1.31 -28.32 6.79
N ARG A 88 -0.44 -28.78 5.88
CA ARG A 88 0.35 -29.99 6.11
C ARG A 88 1.70 -29.60 6.72
N VAL A 89 2.15 -30.35 7.72
CA VAL A 89 3.47 -30.15 8.33
C VAL A 89 4.39 -31.31 7.96
N GLU A 90 5.54 -31.01 7.36
CA GLU A 90 6.62 -31.97 7.16
C GLU A 90 7.63 -31.87 8.31
N LYS A 91 7.70 -32.94 9.10
CA LYS A 91 8.62 -33.05 10.22
C LYS A 91 9.99 -33.51 9.70
N GLN A 92 10.97 -32.61 9.67
CA GLN A 92 12.37 -33.00 9.45
C GLN A 92 13.08 -33.21 10.79
N VAL A 93 13.45 -34.46 11.08
CA VAL A 93 14.29 -34.82 12.23
C VAL A 93 15.76 -34.74 11.81
N ALA A 94 16.24 -33.54 11.48
CA ALA A 94 17.67 -33.36 11.19
C ALA A 94 18.42 -33.11 12.51
N GLN A 95 19.26 -34.06 12.93
CA GLN A 95 20.17 -33.87 14.07
C GLN A 95 21.22 -32.81 13.72
N HIS A 96 21.24 -31.68 14.46
CA HIS A 96 22.29 -30.69 14.27
C HIS A 96 23.60 -31.19 14.89
N PRO A 97 24.73 -31.26 14.14
CA PRO A 97 25.99 -31.86 14.64
C PRO A 97 26.52 -31.22 15.93
N ARG A 98 26.27 -29.92 16.10
CA ARG A 98 26.69 -29.12 17.28
C ARG A 98 25.62 -29.00 18.37
N TRP A 99 24.36 -29.34 18.05
CA TRP A 99 23.21 -29.14 18.94
C TRP A 99 22.23 -30.32 18.81
N PRO A 100 22.58 -31.52 19.31
CA PRO A 100 21.78 -32.73 19.09
C PRO A 100 20.34 -32.62 19.65
N GLN A 101 20.18 -31.80 20.69
CA GLN A 101 18.90 -31.46 21.35
C GLN A 101 18.05 -30.43 20.58
N SER A 102 18.58 -29.82 19.51
CA SER A 102 17.81 -28.89 18.64
C SER A 102 16.78 -29.61 17.75
N SER A 103 16.69 -30.93 17.84
CA SER A 103 15.64 -31.74 17.23
C SER A 103 14.29 -31.62 17.95
N GLU A 104 14.28 -31.28 19.25
CA GLU A 104 13.04 -31.04 20.02
C GLU A 104 12.62 -29.57 20.03
N TRP A 105 13.56 -28.63 19.84
CA TRP A 105 13.25 -27.24 19.51
C TRP A 105 12.87 -27.14 18.03
N ASP A 106 11.73 -27.73 17.71
CA ASP A 106 11.09 -27.63 16.40
C ASP A 106 11.03 -26.15 16.00
N SER A 107 11.40 -25.80 14.77
CA SER A 107 11.28 -24.40 14.28
C SER A 107 9.81 -23.99 14.12
N LEU A 108 8.89 -24.98 14.09
CA LEU A 108 7.45 -24.81 14.26
C LEU A 108 7.07 -24.62 15.74
N GLY A 109 7.96 -24.96 16.68
CA GLY A 109 7.90 -24.60 18.08
C GLY A 109 7.92 -23.09 18.32
N LEU A 110 8.42 -22.29 17.37
CA LEU A 110 8.34 -20.82 17.42
C LEU A 110 7.00 -20.28 16.90
N LEU A 111 6.29 -21.04 16.06
CA LEU A 111 4.88 -20.74 15.77
C LEU A 111 4.00 -20.86 17.01
N ARG A 112 4.48 -21.48 18.11
CA ARG A 112 3.74 -21.58 19.38
C ARG A 112 3.54 -20.23 20.06
N THR A 113 4.52 -19.35 19.99
CA THR A 113 4.50 -18.02 20.62
C THR A 113 4.22 -16.90 19.62
N TRP A 114 4.15 -17.25 18.33
CA TRP A 114 3.91 -16.30 17.26
C TRP A 114 2.41 -16.05 17.09
N PRO A 115 1.94 -14.79 17.02
CA PRO A 115 0.53 -14.47 16.84
C PRO A 115 0.12 -14.76 15.39
N PHE A 116 -0.03 -16.03 15.03
CA PHE A 116 -0.25 -16.49 13.65
C PHE A 116 -1.75 -16.51 13.30
N VAL A 117 -2.13 -16.07 12.07
CA VAL A 117 -3.52 -16.16 11.57
C VAL A 117 -3.69 -17.43 10.76
N PHE A 118 -4.03 -18.54 11.42
CA PHE A 118 -4.14 -19.84 10.75
C PHE A 118 -5.27 -19.92 9.72
N THR A 119 -6.38 -19.20 9.93
CA THR A 119 -7.58 -19.29 9.09
C THR A 119 -7.37 -18.77 7.67
N THR A 120 -6.61 -17.68 7.51
CA THR A 120 -6.43 -17.04 6.19
C THR A 120 -5.08 -17.38 5.55
N PHE A 121 -4.11 -17.88 6.31
CA PHE A 121 -2.74 -18.08 5.84
C PHE A 121 -2.65 -18.88 4.54
N ALA A 122 -3.35 -20.02 4.46
CA ALA A 122 -3.32 -20.87 3.27
C ALA A 122 -3.77 -20.12 2.01
N ASP A 123 -4.88 -19.37 2.10
CA ASP A 123 -5.44 -18.63 0.98
C ASP A 123 -4.61 -17.39 0.63
N GLU A 124 -4.02 -16.73 1.63
CA GLU A 124 -3.10 -15.62 1.43
C GLU A 124 -1.84 -16.04 0.67
N VAL A 125 -1.22 -17.16 1.05
CA VAL A 125 -0.03 -17.68 0.38
C VAL A 125 -0.36 -18.14 -1.04
N ARG A 126 -1.50 -18.82 -1.27
CA ARG A 126 -1.95 -19.17 -2.62
C ARG A 126 -2.19 -17.95 -3.50
N ARG A 127 -2.80 -16.90 -2.95
CA ARG A 127 -3.03 -15.66 -3.69
C ARG A 127 -1.71 -14.99 -4.06
N LEU A 128 -0.73 -15.00 -3.15
CA LEU A 128 0.61 -14.48 -3.43
C LEU A 128 1.32 -15.32 -4.50
N ALA A 129 1.21 -16.63 -4.44
CA ALA A 129 1.75 -17.55 -5.44
C ALA A 129 1.16 -17.29 -6.83
N ALA A 130 -0.16 -17.10 -6.92
CA ALA A 130 -0.83 -16.74 -8.17
C ALA A 130 -0.40 -15.37 -8.71
N TRP A 131 -0.04 -14.43 -7.82
CA TRP A 131 0.39 -13.08 -8.20
C TRP A 131 1.87 -13.01 -8.63
N ASP A 132 2.77 -13.67 -7.90
CA ASP A 132 4.23 -13.61 -8.14
C ASP A 132 4.75 -14.78 -9.01
N GLY A 133 3.90 -15.78 -9.28
CA GLY A 133 4.28 -17.01 -9.99
C GLY A 133 5.21 -17.94 -9.20
N ARG A 134 5.53 -17.60 -7.94
CA ARG A 134 6.39 -18.41 -7.06
C ARG A 134 5.57 -19.38 -6.23
N GLU A 135 6.14 -20.54 -5.95
CA GLU A 135 5.45 -21.61 -5.20
C GLU A 135 6.03 -21.87 -3.81
N VAL A 136 7.21 -21.34 -3.51
CA VAL A 136 7.91 -21.55 -2.23
C VAL A 136 8.28 -20.23 -1.60
N PHE A 137 7.82 -20.05 -0.36
CA PHE A 137 8.08 -18.83 0.41
C PHE A 137 8.69 -19.14 1.77
N SER A 138 9.61 -18.29 2.21
CA SER A 138 10.20 -18.31 3.54
C SER A 138 9.47 -17.37 4.49
N PHE A 139 9.29 -17.75 5.74
CA PHE A 139 8.73 -16.87 6.77
C PHE A 139 9.49 -17.00 8.09
N PRO A 140 9.42 -15.97 8.96
CA PRO A 140 10.27 -15.88 10.14
C PRO A 140 10.15 -17.11 11.05
N SER A 141 11.29 -17.49 11.64
CA SER A 141 11.39 -18.45 12.74
C SER A 141 12.13 -17.80 13.91
N GLY A 142 11.52 -16.81 14.57
CA GLY A 142 12.13 -16.10 15.70
C GLY A 142 13.54 -15.52 15.44
N TYR A 143 14.20 -15.06 16.50
CA TYR A 143 15.46 -14.28 16.40
C TYR A 143 16.71 -15.09 15.99
N TYR A 144 16.70 -16.42 16.12
CA TYR A 144 17.88 -17.27 15.92
C TYR A 144 17.62 -18.55 15.11
N GLY A 145 16.43 -18.74 14.56
CA GLY A 145 16.05 -19.95 13.83
C GLY A 145 16.41 -19.90 12.34
N ARG A 146 16.56 -21.08 11.72
CA ARG A 146 16.49 -21.22 10.25
C ARG A 146 15.03 -20.99 9.84
N PRO A 147 14.74 -20.16 8.82
CA PRO A 147 13.38 -19.82 8.47
C PRO A 147 12.59 -21.05 8.08
N ASN A 148 11.29 -20.96 8.28
CA ASN A 148 10.35 -21.97 7.81
C ASN A 148 10.00 -21.67 6.36
N LEU A 149 9.66 -22.72 5.61
CA LEU A 149 9.16 -22.64 4.25
C LEU A 149 7.70 -23.06 4.23
N VAL A 150 6.94 -22.39 3.38
CA VAL A 150 5.64 -22.86 2.91
C VAL A 150 5.75 -23.15 1.42
N ASP A 151 5.40 -24.37 1.04
CA ASP A 151 5.37 -24.85 -0.34
C ASP A 151 3.91 -25.07 -0.76
N VAL A 152 3.46 -24.42 -1.83
CA VAL A 152 2.10 -24.54 -2.36
C VAL A 152 2.01 -25.28 -3.69
N SER A 153 3.11 -25.85 -4.19
CA SER A 153 3.15 -26.58 -5.47
C SER A 153 2.19 -27.77 -5.53
N SER A 154 1.94 -28.42 -4.38
CA SER A 154 1.05 -29.58 -4.25
C SER A 154 -0.44 -29.23 -4.03
N GLY A 155 -0.81 -27.95 -4.06
CA GLY A 155 -2.17 -27.45 -3.82
C GLY A 155 -2.55 -27.28 -2.33
N VAL A 156 -2.14 -28.21 -1.47
CA VAL A 156 -2.21 -28.06 -0.01
C VAL A 156 -0.89 -27.43 0.48
N PRO A 157 -0.91 -26.27 1.17
CA PRO A 157 0.30 -25.66 1.68
C PRO A 157 1.03 -26.58 2.67
N VAL A 158 2.32 -26.79 2.41
CA VAL A 158 3.19 -27.64 3.21
C VAL A 158 4.18 -26.78 3.97
N LEU A 159 4.11 -26.80 5.30
CA LEU A 159 5.05 -26.15 6.20
C LEU A 159 6.20 -27.09 6.49
N ARG A 160 7.43 -26.61 6.32
CA ARG A 160 8.65 -27.36 6.62
C ARG A 160 9.79 -26.44 7.01
N ARG A 161 10.81 -26.99 7.68
CA ARG A 161 12.03 -26.23 7.97
C ARG A 161 12.87 -26.07 6.70
N ALA A 162 13.42 -24.88 6.46
CA ALA A 162 14.38 -24.69 5.37
C ALA A 162 15.66 -25.48 5.65
N ASN A 163 16.18 -26.18 4.65
CA ASN A 163 17.57 -26.59 4.66
C ASN A 163 18.48 -25.37 4.35
N GLY A 164 19.77 -25.46 4.67
CA GLY A 164 20.69 -24.31 4.55
C GLY A 164 20.84 -23.75 3.13
N GLN A 165 20.60 -24.55 2.09
CA GLN A 165 20.71 -24.13 0.69
C GLN A 165 19.42 -23.44 0.18
N GLU A 166 18.25 -23.85 0.67
CA GLU A 166 16.95 -23.32 0.24
C GLU A 166 16.69 -21.88 0.72
N THR A 167 17.30 -21.51 1.85
CA THR A 167 17.12 -20.21 2.50
C THR A 167 17.41 -19.00 1.59
N GLY A 168 18.39 -19.13 0.71
CA GLY A 168 18.81 -18.04 -0.18
C GLY A 168 17.95 -17.89 -1.43
N GLN A 169 17.10 -18.87 -1.74
CA GLN A 169 16.33 -18.94 -2.99
C GLN A 169 14.84 -18.67 -2.80
N ALA A 170 14.29 -18.97 -1.61
CA ALA A 170 12.88 -18.76 -1.31
C ALA A 170 12.53 -17.27 -1.12
N ALA A 171 11.44 -16.82 -1.74
CA ALA A 171 10.94 -15.47 -1.53
C ALA A 171 10.42 -15.29 -0.10
N LYS A 172 10.65 -14.14 0.53
CA LYS A 172 10.18 -13.90 1.90
C LYS A 172 8.68 -13.59 1.90
N LEU A 173 7.91 -14.18 2.82
CA LEU A 173 6.50 -13.87 3.04
C LEU A 173 6.35 -12.56 3.81
N PRO A 174 5.39 -11.71 3.43
CA PRO A 174 5.10 -10.49 4.17
C PRO A 174 4.65 -10.84 5.59
N HIS A 175 5.19 -10.14 6.58
CA HIS A 175 4.79 -10.32 7.98
C HIS A 175 3.28 -10.14 8.17
N SER A 176 2.67 -9.25 7.37
CA SER A 176 1.23 -8.99 7.34
C SER A 176 0.37 -10.21 6.97
N ILE A 177 0.91 -11.18 6.24
CA ILE A 177 0.23 -12.43 5.89
C ILE A 177 0.36 -13.47 7.01
N SER A 178 1.50 -13.49 7.71
CA SER A 178 1.80 -14.51 8.72
C SER A 178 1.33 -14.16 10.13
N CYS A 179 0.83 -12.95 10.37
CA CYS A 179 0.61 -12.43 11.73
C CYS A 179 -0.77 -11.82 11.91
N ARG A 180 -1.32 -11.96 13.12
CA ARG A 180 -2.54 -11.27 13.54
C ARG A 180 -2.31 -9.77 13.49
N LEU A 181 -3.39 -9.05 13.21
CA LEU A 181 -3.36 -7.61 13.18
C LEU A 181 -3.04 -7.09 14.60
N PRO A 182 -1.94 -6.33 14.80
CA PRO A 182 -1.55 -5.85 16.12
C PRO A 182 -2.63 -5.02 16.81
N ASP A 183 -3.44 -4.29 16.03
CA ASP A 183 -4.57 -3.50 16.52
C ASP A 183 -5.54 -4.35 17.35
N LEU A 184 -5.87 -5.57 16.90
CA LEU A 184 -6.77 -6.46 17.63
C LEU A 184 -6.15 -6.99 18.92
N ASP A 185 -4.86 -7.35 18.90
CA ASP A 185 -4.16 -7.82 20.09
C ASP A 185 -4.02 -6.71 21.14
N LEU A 186 -3.75 -5.46 20.73
CA LEU A 186 -3.67 -4.29 21.61
C LEU A 186 -5.03 -3.97 22.24
N VAL A 187 -6.12 -4.02 21.46
CA VAL A 187 -7.47 -3.80 22.00
C VAL A 187 -7.87 -4.93 22.94
N ARG A 188 -7.54 -6.18 22.62
CA ARG A 188 -7.86 -7.36 23.44
C ARG A 188 -7.13 -7.31 24.78
N ALA A 189 -5.88 -6.84 24.77
CA ALA A 189 -5.08 -6.65 25.98
C ALA A 189 -5.50 -5.41 26.82
N GLY A 190 -6.45 -4.60 26.34
CA GLY A 190 -6.85 -3.35 27.00
C GLY A 190 -5.79 -2.25 26.94
N LEU A 191 -4.77 -2.39 26.09
CA LEU A 191 -3.71 -1.40 25.89
C LEU A 191 -4.14 -0.27 24.95
N LEU A 192 -5.20 -0.51 24.18
CA LEU A 192 -5.85 0.46 23.32
C LEU A 192 -7.36 0.27 23.39
N LYS A 193 -8.15 1.34 23.31
CA LYS A 193 -9.60 1.26 23.16
C LYS A 193 -9.96 1.24 21.68
N ALA A 194 -11.02 0.53 21.32
CA ALA A 194 -11.48 0.45 19.93
C ALA A 194 -11.74 1.84 19.31
N HIS A 195 -12.14 2.83 20.12
CA HIS A 195 -12.37 4.20 19.63
C HIS A 195 -11.10 5.02 19.37
N GLU A 196 -9.94 4.58 19.88
CA GLU A 196 -8.63 5.23 19.69
C GLU A 196 -7.92 4.75 18.41
N LEU A 197 -8.48 3.74 17.74
CA LEU A 197 -7.99 3.28 16.44
C LEU A 197 -8.18 4.34 15.36
N HIS A 198 -7.32 4.29 14.34
CA HIS A 198 -7.48 5.12 13.15
C HIS A 198 -8.89 4.92 12.55
N PRO A 199 -9.61 5.99 12.14
CA PRO A 199 -10.99 5.90 11.66
C PRO A 199 -11.25 4.79 10.65
N LEU A 200 -10.42 4.68 9.60
CA LEU A 200 -10.53 3.60 8.60
C LEU A 200 -10.40 2.18 9.17
N VAL A 201 -9.50 1.99 10.15
CA VAL A 201 -9.30 0.68 10.79
C VAL A 201 -10.47 0.37 11.70
N ARG A 202 -10.89 1.36 12.49
CA ARG A 202 -12.06 1.28 13.37
C ARG A 202 -13.32 0.92 12.59
N GLU A 203 -13.63 1.64 11.53
CA GLU A 203 -14.82 1.43 10.70
C GLU A 203 -14.82 0.04 10.05
N SER A 204 -13.65 -0.48 9.68
CA SER A 204 -13.56 -1.84 9.14
C SER A 204 -13.76 -2.91 10.23
N LEU A 205 -13.16 -2.75 11.40
CA LEU A 205 -13.16 -3.78 12.44
C LEU A 205 -14.43 -3.75 13.30
N PHE A 206 -14.97 -2.56 13.55
CA PHE A 206 -16.04 -2.28 14.52
C PHE A 206 -17.10 -1.33 13.91
N PRO A 207 -17.93 -1.84 12.98
CA PRO A 207 -18.85 -1.01 12.20
C PRO A 207 -20.00 -0.41 13.01
N ASP A 208 -20.35 -0.97 14.16
CA ASP A 208 -21.45 -0.48 15.00
C ASP A 208 -21.00 0.57 16.01
N LEU A 209 -19.70 0.85 16.06
CA LEU A 209 -19.20 1.99 16.82
C LEU A 209 -19.68 3.30 16.18
N PRO A 210 -19.96 4.35 16.98
CA PRO A 210 -20.27 5.67 16.44
C PRO A 210 -19.17 6.11 15.47
N ALA A 211 -19.55 6.82 14.39
CA ALA A 211 -18.59 7.36 13.46
C ALA A 211 -17.50 8.16 14.21
N ALA A 212 -16.24 7.96 13.82
CA ALA A 212 -15.17 8.76 14.39
C ALA A 212 -15.41 10.24 14.05
N GLU A 213 -15.02 11.15 14.94
CA GLU A 213 -14.98 12.56 14.60
C GLU A 213 -14.09 12.73 13.35
N THR A 214 -14.67 13.26 12.28
CA THR A 214 -13.94 13.56 11.06
C THR A 214 -12.79 14.50 11.40
N GLN A 215 -11.56 14.13 11.01
CA GLN A 215 -10.42 15.04 11.15
C GLN A 215 -10.77 16.40 10.52
N PRO A 216 -10.28 17.52 11.08
CA PRO A 216 -10.57 18.83 10.53
C PRO A 216 -10.17 18.88 9.06
N ARG A 217 -11.06 19.42 8.22
CA ARG A 217 -10.79 19.67 6.81
C ARG A 217 -9.47 20.41 6.69
N TYR A 218 -8.59 19.98 5.77
CA TYR A 218 -7.34 20.68 5.55
C TYR A 218 -7.66 22.11 5.10
N GLU A 219 -7.31 23.10 5.94
CA GLU A 219 -7.58 24.50 5.62
C GLU A 219 -6.53 25.02 4.64
N ILE A 220 -7.00 25.44 3.47
CA ILE A 220 -6.14 26.05 2.44
C ILE A 220 -5.84 27.49 2.87
N THR A 221 -4.70 27.69 3.52
CA THR A 221 -4.29 29.02 3.98
C THR A 221 -3.47 29.78 2.93
N PRO A 222 -3.70 31.09 2.72
CA PRO A 222 -2.88 31.91 1.84
C PRO A 222 -1.42 32.01 2.33
N VAL A 223 -0.47 32.06 1.40
CA VAL A 223 0.97 32.01 1.70
C VAL A 223 1.65 33.31 1.26
N ARG A 224 2.37 33.94 2.20
CA ARG A 224 3.14 35.15 1.91
C ARG A 224 4.51 34.79 1.31
N VAL A 225 4.81 35.38 0.15
CA VAL A 225 6.05 35.18 -0.61
C VAL A 225 6.74 36.52 -0.80
N ARG A 226 8.04 36.57 -0.55
CA ARG A 226 8.85 37.76 -0.82
C ARG A 226 9.18 37.82 -2.31
N CYS A 227 8.73 38.85 -3.01
CA CYS A 227 8.88 39.01 -4.46
C CYS A 227 9.42 40.39 -4.79
N ARG A 228 10.66 40.47 -5.32
CA ARG A 228 11.34 41.74 -5.67
C ARG A 228 11.29 42.83 -4.59
N GLY A 229 11.36 42.44 -3.31
CA GLY A 229 11.30 43.42 -2.21
C GLY A 229 9.88 43.83 -1.81
N GLU A 230 8.84 43.15 -2.29
CA GLU A 230 7.45 43.26 -1.80
C GLU A 230 6.92 41.93 -1.25
N TRP A 231 5.89 41.99 -0.41
CA TRP A 231 5.21 40.79 0.10
C TRP A 231 3.95 40.53 -0.70
N HIS A 232 3.91 39.41 -1.41
CA HIS A 232 2.74 38.97 -2.17
C HIS A 232 2.07 37.79 -1.47
N VAL A 233 0.76 37.67 -1.65
CA VAL A 233 -0.01 36.50 -1.22
C VAL A 233 -0.17 35.58 -2.42
N VAL A 234 0.10 34.30 -2.20
CA VAL A 234 -0.06 33.22 -3.17
C VAL A 234 -0.95 32.16 -2.54
N GLU A 235 -2.02 31.77 -3.24
CA GLU A 235 -2.99 30.79 -2.75
C GLU A 235 -3.56 29.95 -3.89
N PRO A 236 -3.91 28.67 -3.67
CA PRO A 236 -4.71 27.90 -4.61
C PRO A 236 -6.11 28.52 -4.73
N ARG A 237 -6.50 28.90 -5.94
CA ARG A 237 -7.84 29.42 -6.25
C ARG A 237 -8.22 28.96 -7.66
N ASP A 238 -9.47 28.50 -7.82
CA ASP A 238 -10.03 28.07 -9.11
C ASP A 238 -9.15 27.06 -9.88
N GLY A 239 -8.50 26.15 -9.15
CA GLY A 239 -7.65 25.12 -9.76
C GLY A 239 -6.26 25.61 -10.19
N VAL A 240 -5.83 26.79 -9.76
CA VAL A 240 -4.50 27.36 -10.08
C VAL A 240 -3.87 28.01 -8.85
N LEU A 241 -2.55 27.93 -8.72
CA LEU A 241 -1.81 28.68 -7.71
C LEU A 241 -1.76 30.18 -8.10
N SER A 242 -2.74 30.94 -7.60
CA SER A 242 -2.96 32.35 -7.92
C SER A 242 -2.01 33.27 -7.15
N GLY A 243 -1.70 34.41 -7.76
CA GLY A 243 -0.88 35.49 -7.20
C GLY A 243 -1.09 36.79 -7.97
N PRO A 244 -0.44 37.90 -7.57
CA PRO A 244 -0.72 39.22 -8.14
C PRO A 244 -0.13 39.46 -9.54
N HIS A 245 0.50 38.45 -10.16
CA HIS A 245 1.22 38.59 -11.41
C HIS A 245 0.43 38.00 -12.59
N ALA A 246 0.42 38.72 -13.72
CA ALA A 246 -0.17 38.24 -14.96
C ALA A 246 0.72 37.18 -15.64
N GLU A 247 0.13 36.33 -16.48
CA GLU A 247 0.87 35.28 -17.20
C GLU A 247 2.01 35.83 -18.07
N GLN A 248 1.85 37.03 -18.63
CA GLN A 248 2.89 37.69 -19.41
C GLN A 248 4.14 38.01 -18.58
N GLU A 249 3.98 38.42 -17.32
CA GLU A 249 5.11 38.67 -16.43
C GLU A 249 5.82 37.36 -16.09
N HIS A 250 5.06 36.28 -15.88
CA HIS A 250 5.66 34.98 -15.66
C HIS A 250 6.42 34.43 -16.87
N ARG A 251 5.93 34.64 -18.09
CA ARG A 251 6.67 34.30 -19.32
C ARG A 251 7.98 35.10 -19.42
N ARG A 252 7.96 36.38 -19.04
CA ARG A 252 9.18 37.20 -18.98
C ARG A 252 10.17 36.63 -17.98
N GLU A 253 9.74 36.28 -16.77
CA GLU A 253 10.60 35.66 -15.75
C GLU A 253 11.17 34.32 -16.21
N GLN A 254 10.37 33.51 -16.90
CA GLN A 254 10.82 32.26 -17.50
C GLN A 254 11.92 32.47 -18.54
N ALA A 255 11.74 33.44 -19.44
CA ALA A 255 12.75 33.79 -20.43
C ALA A 255 14.04 34.29 -19.75
N LEU A 256 13.94 35.14 -18.73
CA LEU A 256 15.11 35.62 -17.98
C LEU A 256 15.85 34.48 -17.29
N GLN A 257 15.14 33.56 -16.66
CA GLN A 257 15.75 32.37 -16.04
C GLN A 257 16.46 31.49 -17.06
N ALA A 258 15.84 31.25 -18.23
CA ALA A 258 16.44 30.47 -19.30
C ALA A 258 17.73 31.10 -19.86
N LEU A 259 17.86 32.43 -19.79
CA LEU A 259 19.05 33.20 -20.16
C LEU A 259 20.10 33.30 -19.03
N GLY A 260 19.94 32.55 -17.93
CA GLY A 260 20.86 32.54 -16.79
C GLY A 260 20.60 33.63 -15.75
N GLY A 261 19.50 34.38 -15.87
CA GLY A 261 19.08 35.36 -14.88
C GLY A 261 18.57 34.72 -13.58
N ALA A 262 18.72 35.45 -12.47
CA ALA A 262 18.21 35.01 -11.17
C ALA A 262 16.67 35.11 -11.13
N ALA A 263 16.00 33.96 -11.04
CA ALA A 263 14.57 33.89 -10.75
C ALA A 263 14.33 34.03 -9.23
N SER A 264 13.33 34.83 -8.82
CA SER A 264 12.95 34.96 -7.41
C SER A 264 11.45 35.15 -7.20
N GLY A 265 11.00 35.02 -5.96
CA GLY A 265 9.63 35.35 -5.55
C GLY A 265 8.55 34.45 -6.11
N CYS A 266 7.42 35.04 -6.52
CA CYS A 266 6.21 34.32 -6.90
C CYS A 266 6.42 33.37 -8.08
N TYR A 267 7.26 33.74 -9.04
CA TYR A 267 7.59 32.89 -10.18
C TYR A 267 8.32 31.60 -9.75
N VAL A 268 9.28 31.69 -8.82
CA VAL A 268 9.98 30.50 -8.28
C VAL A 268 9.01 29.59 -7.53
N VAL A 269 8.08 30.16 -6.77
CA VAL A 269 7.07 29.38 -6.04
C VAL A 269 6.15 28.65 -7.02
N ARG A 270 5.66 29.33 -8.06
CA ARG A 270 4.78 28.75 -9.08
C ARG A 270 5.46 27.63 -9.87
N THR A 271 6.71 27.86 -10.28
CA THR A 271 7.49 26.84 -10.99
C THR A 271 7.86 25.68 -10.08
N ALA A 272 8.19 25.92 -8.81
CA ALA A 272 8.43 24.86 -7.84
C ALA A 272 7.17 24.03 -7.56
N TRP A 273 6.00 24.65 -7.57
CA TRP A 273 4.71 23.97 -7.46
C TRP A 273 4.47 23.01 -8.64
N ALA A 274 4.70 23.47 -9.86
CA ALA A 274 4.47 22.71 -11.09
C ALA A 274 5.58 21.71 -11.44
N ASN A 275 6.79 21.84 -10.87
CA ASN A 275 7.96 21.03 -11.23
C ASN A 275 8.61 20.27 -10.07
N GLY A 276 7.98 20.26 -8.89
CA GLY A 276 8.51 19.52 -7.74
C GLY A 276 9.61 20.22 -6.94
N GLY A 277 9.86 21.50 -7.18
CA GLY A 277 10.92 22.28 -6.53
C GLY A 277 10.67 22.59 -5.05
N LYS A 278 11.58 23.37 -4.43
CA LYS A 278 11.48 23.76 -3.02
C LYS A 278 10.37 24.80 -2.81
N LEU A 279 9.47 24.55 -1.84
CA LEU A 279 8.35 25.44 -1.50
C LEU A 279 8.41 25.97 -0.06
N PRO A 280 7.72 27.10 0.21
CA PRO A 280 7.38 27.53 1.57
C PRO A 280 6.70 26.43 2.39
N LYS A 281 6.79 26.51 3.73
CA LYS A 281 6.34 25.47 4.67
C LYS A 281 4.88 25.05 4.41
N GLN A 282 3.99 26.03 4.25
CA GLN A 282 2.55 25.82 4.06
C GLN A 282 2.26 25.11 2.73
N LEU A 283 2.79 25.61 1.61
CA LEU A 283 2.60 24.95 0.31
C LEU A 283 3.26 23.57 0.24
N ARG A 284 4.37 23.36 0.94
CA ARG A 284 4.98 22.03 1.08
C ARG A 284 4.06 21.08 1.87
N ALA A 285 3.40 21.56 2.92
CA ALA A 285 2.42 20.78 3.67
C ALA A 285 1.21 20.43 2.80
N LEU A 286 0.65 21.39 2.05
CA LEU A 286 -0.46 21.14 1.14
C LEU A 286 -0.07 20.13 0.05
N ARG A 287 1.11 20.28 -0.55
CA ARG A 287 1.62 19.29 -1.51
C ARG A 287 1.72 17.89 -0.90
N LYS A 288 2.25 17.81 0.33
CA LYS A 288 2.37 16.54 1.07
C LYS A 288 0.99 15.92 1.34
N GLU A 289 0.01 16.76 1.66
CA GLU A 289 -1.38 16.35 1.88
C GLU A 289 -1.99 15.75 0.62
N ILE A 290 -1.93 16.48 -0.50
CA ILE A 290 -2.47 16.06 -1.81
C ILE A 290 -1.92 14.68 -2.22
N PHE A 291 -0.59 14.52 -2.22
CA PHE A 291 0.04 13.25 -2.59
C PHE A 291 0.01 12.20 -1.46
N GLY A 292 -0.28 12.59 -0.22
CA GLY A 292 -0.60 11.67 0.86
C GLY A 292 -1.91 10.95 0.55
N ARG A 293 -2.96 11.70 0.25
CA ARG A 293 -4.27 11.16 -0.12
C ARG A 293 -4.19 10.27 -1.36
N ALA A 294 -3.49 10.73 -2.40
CA ALA A 294 -3.29 9.93 -3.60
C ALA A 294 -2.56 8.60 -3.33
N ARG A 295 -1.49 8.62 -2.52
CA ARG A 295 -0.74 7.40 -2.18
C ARG A 295 -1.50 6.44 -1.27
N HIS A 296 -2.44 6.93 -0.47
CA HIS A 296 -3.28 6.14 0.41
C HIS A 296 -4.66 5.82 -0.18
N GLY A 297 -4.87 6.13 -1.46
CA GLY A 297 -6.11 5.85 -2.19
C GLY A 297 -7.34 6.64 -1.73
N ASP A 298 -7.15 7.68 -0.92
CA ASP A 298 -8.21 8.55 -0.40
C ASP A 298 -8.78 9.43 -1.53
N THR A 299 -9.64 8.81 -2.33
CA THR A 299 -10.26 9.41 -3.50
C THR A 299 -11.26 10.48 -3.06
N GLY A 300 -12.07 10.19 -2.02
CA GLY A 300 -13.05 11.14 -1.50
C GLY A 300 -12.39 12.40 -0.96
N GLY A 301 -11.35 12.28 -0.14
CA GLY A 301 -10.61 13.42 0.37
C GLY A 301 -9.83 14.17 -0.69
N LEU A 302 -9.32 13.49 -1.73
CA LEU A 302 -8.72 14.18 -2.87
C LEU A 302 -9.78 14.98 -3.65
N ILE A 303 -10.98 14.42 -3.86
CA ILE A 303 -12.11 15.12 -4.47
C ILE A 303 -12.48 16.38 -3.66
N GLU A 304 -12.56 16.28 -2.33
CA GLU A 304 -12.83 17.44 -1.47
C GLU A 304 -11.78 18.55 -1.64
N LEU A 305 -10.49 18.19 -1.74
CA LEU A 305 -9.44 19.18 -2.02
C LEU A 305 -9.60 19.79 -3.42
N LEU A 306 -9.93 18.99 -4.43
CA LEU A 306 -10.19 19.46 -5.79
C LEU A 306 -11.38 20.42 -5.84
N ASP A 307 -12.46 20.10 -5.12
CA ASP A 307 -13.65 20.96 -4.96
C ASP A 307 -13.32 22.24 -4.20
N ALA A 308 -12.35 22.20 -3.28
CA ALA A 308 -11.81 23.39 -2.60
C ALA A 308 -10.87 24.24 -3.47
N GLY A 309 -10.67 23.88 -4.75
CA GLY A 309 -9.97 24.71 -5.72
C GLY A 309 -8.45 24.58 -5.72
N ILE A 310 -7.89 23.46 -5.22
CA ILE A 310 -6.44 23.22 -5.29
C ILE A 310 -5.93 23.21 -6.74
N ASP A 311 -4.69 23.65 -6.93
CA ASP A 311 -4.04 23.56 -8.23
C ASP A 311 -3.62 22.12 -8.55
N VAL A 312 -4.27 21.57 -9.57
CA VAL A 312 -4.10 20.19 -10.06
C VAL A 312 -2.79 19.95 -10.80
N ARG A 313 -2.11 21.01 -11.23
CA ARG A 313 -0.80 20.95 -11.90
C ARG A 313 0.34 20.76 -10.92
N VAL A 314 0.03 20.63 -9.62
CA VAL A 314 1.00 20.31 -8.58
C VAL A 314 1.80 19.06 -8.93
N ARG A 315 3.11 19.11 -8.69
CA ARG A 315 4.00 17.95 -8.81
C ARG A 315 4.77 17.68 -7.53
N ASP A 316 4.95 16.41 -7.22
CA ASP A 316 5.80 15.99 -6.12
C ASP A 316 7.29 16.18 -6.45
N SER A 317 8.18 15.84 -5.51
CA SER A 317 9.63 15.94 -5.72
C SER A 317 10.16 15.01 -6.82
N GLY A 318 9.40 13.98 -7.20
CA GLY A 318 9.67 13.08 -8.31
C GLY A 318 9.10 13.57 -9.64
N LYS A 319 8.57 14.82 -9.71
CA LYS A 319 7.84 15.36 -10.87
C LYS A 319 6.61 14.54 -11.26
N ARG A 320 6.09 13.70 -10.35
CA ARG A 320 4.83 12.99 -10.56
C ARG A 320 3.68 13.95 -10.27
N GLY A 321 2.71 13.99 -11.19
CA GLY A 321 1.42 14.66 -11.00
C GLY A 321 0.34 13.66 -10.58
N LEU A 322 -0.91 14.12 -10.41
CA LEU A 322 -2.02 13.26 -9.95
C LEU A 322 -2.28 12.07 -10.88
N LEU A 323 -2.16 12.23 -12.20
CA LEU A 323 -2.34 11.13 -13.16
C LEU A 323 -1.33 9.98 -12.96
N HIS A 324 -0.13 10.26 -12.44
CA HIS A 324 0.86 9.19 -12.16
C HIS A 324 0.40 8.29 -10.99
N TYR A 325 -0.47 8.80 -10.13
CA TYR A 325 -1.02 8.09 -8.98
C TYR A 325 -2.41 7.53 -9.24
N ILE A 326 -2.95 7.62 -10.47
CA ILE A 326 -4.32 7.20 -10.77
C ILE A 326 -4.58 5.71 -10.46
N HIS A 327 -3.54 4.87 -10.55
CA HIS A 327 -3.60 3.44 -10.20
C HIS A 327 -3.79 3.18 -8.69
N LEU A 328 -3.56 4.19 -7.85
CA LEU A 328 -3.83 4.17 -6.42
C LEU A 328 -5.18 4.78 -6.06
N LEU A 329 -5.86 5.38 -7.02
CA LEU A 329 -7.09 6.13 -6.84
C LEU A 329 -8.25 5.43 -7.56
N ASP A 330 -9.48 5.82 -7.22
CA ASP A 330 -10.64 5.45 -8.05
C ASP A 330 -10.56 6.16 -9.40
N HIS A 331 -10.03 5.45 -10.39
CA HIS A 331 -9.88 5.94 -11.75
C HIS A 331 -11.20 6.25 -12.45
N ASP A 332 -12.30 5.56 -12.12
CA ASP A 332 -13.60 5.78 -12.76
C ASP A 332 -14.14 7.16 -12.37
N LEU A 333 -13.92 7.57 -11.12
CA LEU A 333 -14.30 8.89 -10.62
C LEU A 333 -13.33 10.00 -11.03
N LEU A 334 -12.02 9.74 -11.01
CA LEU A 334 -11.01 10.80 -11.11
C LEU A 334 -10.40 10.98 -12.50
N LEU A 335 -10.29 9.93 -13.32
CA LEU A 335 -9.55 10.05 -14.58
C LEU A 335 -10.18 11.11 -15.48
N ARG A 336 -11.48 11.00 -15.75
CA ARG A 336 -12.17 11.97 -16.61
C ARG A 336 -12.10 13.38 -16.06
N ARG A 337 -12.32 13.54 -14.76
CA ARG A 337 -12.28 14.83 -14.07
C ARG A 337 -10.90 15.49 -14.17
N LEU A 338 -9.82 14.75 -13.95
CA LEU A 338 -8.45 15.28 -14.06
C LEU A 338 -8.11 15.69 -15.51
N LEU A 339 -8.63 14.97 -16.50
CA LEU A 339 -8.45 15.31 -17.91
C LEU A 339 -9.25 16.54 -18.32
N ASP A 340 -10.49 16.68 -17.84
CA ASP A 340 -11.31 17.88 -18.08
C ASP A 340 -10.68 19.13 -17.42
N MET A 341 -9.86 18.95 -16.37
CA MET A 341 -9.01 19.99 -15.78
C MET A 341 -7.70 20.26 -16.56
N GLY A 342 -7.50 19.58 -17.70
CA GLY A 342 -6.39 19.82 -18.62
C GLY A 342 -5.06 19.19 -18.20
N LEU A 343 -5.07 18.11 -17.40
CA LEU A 343 -3.85 17.36 -17.13
C LEU A 343 -3.40 16.58 -18.37
N ASP A 344 -2.10 16.65 -18.62
CA ASP A 344 -1.45 15.96 -19.74
C ASP A 344 -1.20 14.48 -19.41
N LEU A 345 -1.81 13.59 -20.19
CA LEU A 345 -1.65 12.13 -20.11
C LEU A 345 -0.24 11.66 -20.43
N GLU A 346 0.54 12.47 -21.13
CA GLU A 346 1.89 12.17 -21.59
C GLU A 346 2.96 12.88 -20.76
N ALA A 347 2.54 13.57 -19.70
CA ALA A 347 3.48 14.22 -18.81
C ALA A 347 4.41 13.19 -18.16
N VAL A 348 5.71 13.48 -18.17
CA VAL A 348 6.72 12.57 -17.62
C VAL A 348 7.17 12.98 -16.22
N ASP A 349 7.48 11.97 -15.40
CA ASP A 349 8.16 12.15 -14.12
C ASP A 349 9.69 12.29 -14.29
N HIS A 350 10.43 12.35 -13.17
CA HIS A 350 11.89 12.46 -13.21
C HIS A 350 12.57 11.30 -13.94
N ALA A 351 11.99 10.11 -13.92
CA ALA A 351 12.48 8.90 -14.59
C ALA A 351 11.93 8.75 -16.01
N GLN A 352 11.42 9.83 -16.62
CA GLN A 352 10.79 9.84 -17.95
C GLN A 352 9.54 8.95 -18.07
N ARG A 353 8.91 8.55 -16.96
CA ARG A 353 7.74 7.67 -16.99
C ARG A 353 6.46 8.48 -17.13
N THR A 354 5.58 8.07 -18.03
CA THR A 354 4.22 8.60 -18.16
C THR A 354 3.27 7.98 -17.13
N PRO A 355 2.08 8.57 -16.91
CA PRO A 355 0.98 7.95 -16.16
C PRO A 355 0.74 6.48 -16.51
N LEU A 356 0.66 6.15 -17.81
CA LEU A 356 0.52 4.77 -18.27
C LEU A 356 1.68 3.88 -17.83
N TYR A 357 2.92 4.35 -18.01
CA TYR A 357 4.10 3.62 -17.57
C TYR A 357 4.06 3.33 -16.06
N THR A 358 3.71 4.34 -15.24
CA THR A 358 3.60 4.17 -13.79
C THR A 358 2.48 3.21 -13.40
N ALA A 359 1.33 3.23 -14.07
CA ALA A 359 0.24 2.29 -13.80
C ALA A 359 0.67 0.83 -14.07
N VAL A 360 1.47 0.59 -15.11
CA VAL A 360 1.99 -0.74 -15.42
C VAL A 360 3.09 -1.16 -14.44
N SER A 361 4.05 -0.27 -14.20
CA SER A 361 5.24 -0.52 -13.37
C SER A 361 4.88 -0.69 -11.90
N ASP A 362 3.95 0.12 -11.38
CA ASP A 362 3.69 0.26 -9.94
C ASP A 362 2.45 -0.57 -9.51
N GLY A 363 2.02 -1.53 -10.33
CA GLY A 363 1.00 -2.53 -9.95
C GLY A 363 -0.47 -2.10 -10.09
N GLY A 364 -0.76 -1.17 -11.01
CA GLY A 364 -2.13 -0.79 -11.38
C GLY A 364 -2.90 -1.92 -12.08
N SER A 365 -4.22 -1.96 -11.90
CA SER A 365 -5.07 -3.01 -12.46
C SER A 365 -5.22 -2.90 -13.99
N ALA A 366 -5.60 -4.02 -14.63
CA ALA A 366 -5.96 -4.02 -16.05
C ALA A 366 -7.05 -3.00 -16.40
N ALA A 367 -8.02 -2.77 -15.51
CA ALA A 367 -9.06 -1.75 -15.70
C ALA A 367 -8.48 -0.34 -15.81
N VAL A 368 -7.58 0.05 -14.90
CA VAL A 368 -6.91 1.37 -14.93
C VAL A 368 -6.09 1.53 -16.22
N VAL A 369 -5.37 0.49 -16.61
CA VAL A 369 -4.56 0.51 -17.84
C VAL A 369 -5.46 0.69 -19.07
N ARG A 370 -6.59 -0.02 -19.15
CA ARG A 370 -7.57 0.15 -20.24
C ARG A 370 -8.14 1.56 -20.27
N ALA A 371 -8.56 2.09 -19.12
CA ALA A 371 -9.11 3.43 -19.04
C ALA A 371 -8.11 4.51 -19.51
N LEU A 372 -6.81 4.35 -19.19
CA LEU A 372 -5.78 5.26 -19.70
C LEU A 372 -5.59 5.17 -21.22
N LEU A 373 -5.63 3.97 -21.80
CA LEU A 373 -5.56 3.79 -23.25
C LEU A 373 -6.80 4.35 -23.95
N GLU A 374 -7.99 4.10 -23.41
CA GLU A 374 -9.26 4.63 -23.90
C GLU A 374 -9.29 6.16 -23.83
N ALA A 375 -8.62 6.76 -22.84
CA ALA A 375 -8.40 8.19 -22.74
C ALA A 375 -7.34 8.74 -23.73
N GLY A 376 -6.64 7.87 -24.46
CA GLY A 376 -5.67 8.23 -25.50
C GLY A 376 -4.20 8.20 -25.06
N ALA A 377 -3.86 7.58 -23.93
CA ALA A 377 -2.47 7.43 -23.51
C ALA A 377 -1.69 6.53 -24.49
N ARG A 378 -0.45 6.91 -24.80
CA ARG A 378 0.39 6.19 -25.76
C ARG A 378 1.14 5.01 -25.12
N PRO A 379 1.08 3.79 -25.70
CA PRO A 379 1.76 2.62 -25.15
C PRO A 379 3.25 2.53 -25.53
N ASP A 380 3.70 3.26 -26.55
CA ASP A 380 5.08 3.28 -27.07
C ASP A 380 6.01 4.17 -26.23
N VAL A 381 5.92 4.04 -24.91
CA VAL A 381 6.66 4.84 -23.93
C VAL A 381 7.84 4.05 -23.34
N MET A 382 8.87 4.80 -22.94
CA MET A 382 10.07 4.28 -22.30
C MET A 382 10.46 5.14 -21.10
N ASP A 383 11.09 4.53 -20.10
CA ASP A 383 11.69 5.27 -18.99
C ASP A 383 13.07 5.87 -19.36
N GLU A 384 13.72 6.51 -18.39
CA GLU A 384 15.04 7.12 -18.54
C GLU A 384 16.14 6.13 -18.95
N HIS A 385 15.96 4.85 -18.63
CA HIS A 385 16.85 3.75 -18.97
C HIS A 385 16.51 3.11 -20.31
N LYS A 386 15.59 3.70 -21.08
CA LYS A 386 15.11 3.17 -22.37
C LYS A 386 14.43 1.80 -22.25
N ILE A 387 13.89 1.49 -21.07
CA ILE A 387 13.10 0.27 -20.87
C ILE A 387 11.69 0.56 -21.37
N SER A 388 11.24 -0.19 -22.37
CA SER A 388 9.87 -0.07 -22.91
C SER A 388 8.82 -0.63 -21.97
N LEU A 389 7.56 -0.26 -22.20
CA LEU A 389 6.43 -0.82 -21.47
C LEU A 389 6.35 -2.36 -21.63
N ALA A 390 6.70 -2.91 -22.80
CA ALA A 390 6.75 -4.35 -23.06
C ALA A 390 7.80 -5.06 -22.19
N GLN A 391 9.02 -4.52 -22.17
CA GLN A 391 10.10 -5.05 -21.34
C GLN A 391 9.76 -4.96 -19.86
N ARG A 392 9.05 -3.91 -19.43
CA ARG A 392 8.58 -3.77 -18.05
C ARG A 392 7.52 -4.83 -17.70
N LEU A 393 6.57 -5.13 -18.60
CA LEU A 393 5.58 -6.19 -18.38
C LEU A 393 6.22 -7.57 -18.21
N GLU A 394 7.20 -7.89 -19.04
CA GLU A 394 7.96 -9.13 -18.95
C GLU A 394 8.69 -9.26 -17.62
N ARG A 395 9.40 -8.20 -17.21
CA ARG A 395 10.12 -8.15 -15.92
C ARG A 395 9.19 -8.30 -14.72
N ASN A 396 7.99 -7.74 -14.80
CA ASN A 396 7.00 -7.78 -13.72
C ASN A 396 6.06 -9.00 -13.80
N ALA A 397 6.24 -9.91 -14.76
CA ALA A 397 5.39 -11.08 -14.99
C ALA A 397 3.87 -10.78 -15.07
N ARG A 398 3.47 -9.62 -15.60
CA ARG A 398 2.08 -9.11 -15.63
C ARG A 398 1.24 -9.76 -16.74
N GLY A 399 0.85 -11.02 -16.54
CA GLY A 399 0.03 -11.78 -17.50
C GLY A 399 -1.36 -11.18 -17.78
N ASP A 400 -1.90 -10.40 -16.83
CA ASP A 400 -3.19 -9.71 -16.94
C ASP A 400 -3.19 -8.55 -17.95
N LEU A 401 -2.00 -8.03 -18.31
CA LEU A 401 -1.83 -6.89 -19.22
C LEU A 401 -1.39 -7.30 -20.63
N ARG A 402 -1.50 -8.58 -21.00
CA ARG A 402 -1.10 -9.09 -22.32
C ARG A 402 -1.80 -8.39 -23.50
N PHE A 403 -2.97 -7.79 -23.27
CA PHE A 403 -3.71 -7.05 -24.28
C PHE A 403 -3.00 -5.79 -24.80
N LEU A 404 -1.94 -5.31 -24.14
CA LEU A 404 -1.16 -4.15 -24.61
C LEU A 404 -0.37 -4.41 -25.89
N PHE A 405 -0.13 -5.67 -26.25
CA PHE A 405 0.72 -6.08 -27.38
C PHE A 405 0.08 -7.16 -28.26
N GLY A 406 -1.26 -7.28 -28.20
CA GLY A 406 -2.06 -8.25 -28.93
C GLY A 406 -2.70 -7.71 -30.20
#